data_AF-A0A328TLI0-F1
#
_entry.id   AF-A0A328TLI0-F1
#
_cell.length_a   1.000
_cell.length_b   1.000
_cell.length_c   1.000
_cell.angle_alpha   90.00
_cell.angle_beta   90.00
_cell.angle_gamma   90.00
#
_symmetry.space_group_name_H-M   'P 1'
#
loop_
_entity.id
_entity.type
_entity.pdbx_description
1 polymer ?
#
loop_
_entity_poly.entity_id
_entity_poly.type
_entity_poly.pdbx_seq_one_letter_code
_entity_poly.pdbx_strand_id
1 'polypeptide(L)' 'MLIALGALLLTNAAVQAATSWQTIRQPVSGAPQSIGGFANGCIIGAEALPLEASGY' A
#
# COMPACT_ATOMS: atom_id res chain seq x y z
N MET A 1 6.09 -14.90 -33.12
CA MET A 1 6.25 -13.60 -32.43
C MET A 1 4.97 -13.15 -31.73
N LEU A 2 3.80 -13.16 -32.39
CA LEU A 2 2.50 -12.76 -31.81
C LEU A 2 2.07 -13.57 -30.57
N ILE A 3 2.29 -14.89 -30.57
CA ILE A 3 1.93 -15.77 -29.44
C ILE A 3 2.74 -15.44 -28.18
N ALA A 4 4.05 -15.17 -28.32
CA ALA A 4 4.93 -14.82 -27.21
C ALA A 4 4.61 -13.45 -26.61
N LEU A 5 4.24 -12.48 -27.46
CA LEU A 5 3.77 -11.16 -27.01
C LEU A 5 2.42 -11.26 -26.29
N GLY A 6 1.50 -12.10 -26.79
CA GLY A 6 0.23 -12.39 -26.12
C GLY A 6 0.40 -13.01 -24.75
N ALA A 7 1.32 -13.97 -24.60
CA ALA A 7 1.64 -14.59 -23.31
C ALA A 7 2.22 -13.59 -22.29
N LEU A 8 3.08 -12.67 -22.74
CA LEU A 8 3.67 -11.62 -21.88
C LEU A 8 2.63 -10.61 -21.37
N LEU A 9 1.64 -10.27 -22.20
CA LEU A 9 0.56 -9.37 -21.82
C LEU A 9 -0.38 -9.99 -20.77
N LEU A 10 -0.58 -11.31 -20.79
CA LEU A 10 -1.41 -12.03 -19.82
C LEU A 10 -0.77 -12.12 -18.43
N THR A 11 0.56 -12.14 -18.33
CA THR A 11 1.26 -12.17 -17.02
C THR A 11 1.27 -10.81 -16.31
N ASN A 12 1.01 -9.71 -17.02
CA ASN A 12 1.07 -8.36 -16.46
C ASN A 12 -0.26 -7.90 -15.82
N ALA A 13 -1.34 -8.65 -16.04
CA ALA A 13 -2.62 -8.43 -15.39
C ALA A 13 -2.61 -9.07 -13.98
N ALA A 14 -1.79 -8.55 -13.09
CA ALA A 14 -1.88 -8.89 -11.68
C ALA A 14 -3.18 -8.29 -11.12
N VAL A 15 -4.28 -9.06 -11.15
CA VAL A 15 -5.45 -8.78 -10.32
C VAL A 15 -5.01 -9.02 -8.87
N GLN A 16 -4.49 -7.97 -8.24
CA GLN A 16 -4.12 -8.03 -6.84
C GLN A 16 -5.41 -7.99 -6.01
N ALA A 17 -5.72 -9.09 -5.34
CA ALA A 17 -6.80 -9.13 -4.36
C ALA A 17 -6.55 -8.08 -3.27
N ALA A 18 -7.64 -7.53 -2.71
CA ALA A 18 -7.52 -6.61 -1.59
C ALA A 18 -6.79 -7.30 -0.43
N THR A 19 -5.61 -6.78 -0.09
CA THR A 19 -4.86 -7.21 1.10
C THR A 19 -5.51 -6.60 2.34
N SER A 20 -5.21 -7.16 3.52
CA SER A 20 -5.67 -6.59 4.78
C SER A 20 -5.25 -5.12 4.96
N TRP A 21 -4.15 -4.68 4.34
CA TRP A 21 -3.72 -3.27 4.35
C TRP A 21 -4.72 -2.33 3.65
N GLN A 22 -5.47 -2.82 2.67
CA GLN A 22 -6.45 -2.03 1.92
C GLN A 22 -7.82 -1.97 2.61
N THR A 23 -8.06 -2.83 3.61
CA THR A 23 -9.34 -2.91 4.33
C THR A 23 -9.33 -2.19 5.67
N ILE A 24 -8.15 -1.99 6.29
CA ILE A 24 -8.00 -1.24 7.53
C ILE A 24 -8.34 0.24 7.29
N ARG A 25 -9.16 0.82 8.17
CA ARG A 25 -9.66 2.21 8.04
C ARG A 25 -9.11 3.15 9.10
N GLN A 26 -8.46 2.63 10.13
CA GLN A 26 -7.93 3.40 11.26
C GLN A 26 -6.50 2.95 11.54
N PRO A 27 -5.62 3.85 12.01
CA PRO A 27 -4.29 3.46 12.46
C PRO A 27 -4.34 2.35 13.51
N VAL A 28 -3.37 1.43 13.44
CA VAL A 28 -3.21 0.40 14.47
C VAL A 28 -2.71 1.08 15.75
N SER A 29 -3.42 0.91 16.87
CA SER A 29 -3.04 1.49 18.15
C SER A 29 -1.66 1.01 18.62
N GLY A 30 -0.88 1.93 19.17
CA GLY A 30 0.47 1.67 19.68
C GLY A 30 1.36 2.91 19.56
N ALA A 31 2.59 2.82 20.04
CA ALA A 31 3.58 3.87 19.81
C ALA A 31 3.96 3.95 18.31
N PRO A 32 4.25 5.15 17.77
CA PRO A 32 4.68 5.30 16.38
C PRO A 32 5.93 4.47 16.07
N GLN A 33 5.83 3.53 15.14
CA GLN A 33 6.93 2.66 14.75
C GLN A 33 6.87 2.32 13.26
N SER A 34 7.93 2.68 12.52
CA SER A 34 8.15 2.20 11.16
C SER A 34 8.81 0.82 11.18
N ILE A 35 8.23 -0.14 10.47
CA ILE A 35 8.65 -1.55 10.46
C ILE A 35 9.04 -1.93 9.04
N GLY A 36 10.26 -2.43 8.84
CA GLY A 36 10.75 -2.86 7.52
C GLY A 36 11.33 -1.73 6.67
N GLY A 37 11.34 -1.93 5.34
CA GLY A 37 11.86 -0.96 4.38
C GLY A 37 10.74 -0.18 3.69
N PHE A 38 11.09 0.93 3.03
CA PHE A 38 10.11 1.82 2.37
C PHE A 38 9.16 1.10 1.41
N ALA A 39 9.67 0.15 0.62
CA ALA A 39 8.88 -0.61 -0.35
C ALA A 39 8.41 -1.99 0.16
N ASN A 40 8.66 -2.32 1.44
CA ASN A 40 8.26 -3.59 2.03
C ASN A 40 8.23 -3.46 3.56
N GLY A 41 7.18 -2.85 4.08
CA GLY A 41 7.05 -2.50 5.49
C GLY A 41 5.64 -2.12 5.88
N CYS A 42 5.48 -1.71 7.14
CA CYS A 42 4.23 -1.19 7.70
C CYS A 42 4.51 -0.17 8.81
N ILE A 43 3.45 0.42 9.36
CA ILE A 43 3.52 1.38 10.46
C ILE A 43 2.48 1.05 11.54
N ILE A 44 2.92 1.08 12.81
CA ILE A 44 2.06 1.07 13.99
C ILE A 44 2.00 2.50 14.53
N GLY A 45 0.86 2.91 15.09
CA GLY A 45 0.69 4.25 15.66
C GLY A 45 0.80 5.36 14.61
N ALA A 46 0.29 5.13 13.41
CA ALA A 46 0.28 6.16 12.36
C ALA A 46 -0.57 7.36 12.79
N GLU A 47 -0.07 8.56 12.54
CA GLU A 47 -0.78 9.81 12.85
C GLU A 47 -1.36 10.42 11.56
N ALA A 48 -2.65 10.77 11.61
CA ALA A 48 -3.32 11.37 10.47
C ALA A 48 -2.93 12.85 10.36
N LEU A 49 -2.59 13.29 9.15
CA LEU A 49 -2.39 14.71 8.89
C LEU A 49 -3.73 15.46 9.06
N PRO A 50 -3.77 16.59 9.79
CA PRO A 50 -5.00 17.38 9.91
C PRO A 50 -5.51 17.83 8.54
N LEU A 51 -6.84 17.80 8.35
CA LEU A 51 -7.45 18.21 7.08
C LEU A 51 -7.34 19.72 6.83
N GLU A 52 -7.35 20.51 7.89
CA GLU A 52 -7.32 21.97 7.82
C GLU A 52 -6.07 22.49 8.52
N ALA A 53 -5.19 23.16 7.78
CA ALA A 53 -4.07 23.91 8.31
C ALA A 53 -3.70 25.07 7.38
N SER A 54 -3.05 26.09 7.92
CA SER A 54 -2.67 27.29 7.17
C SER A 54 -1.36 27.16 6.38
N GLY A 55 -0.62 26.06 6.54
CA GLY A 55 0.79 25.95 6.12
C GLY A 55 1.11 24.79 5.18
N TYR A 56 0.09 24.09 4.67
CA TYR A 56 0.20 23.05 3.65
C TYR A 56 -1.10 22.95 2.84
#